data_AF-A0A1F8P3N8-F1
#
_entry.id   AF-A0A1F8P3N8-F1
#
_cell.length_a   1.000
_cell.length_b   1.000
_cell.length_c   1.000
_cell.angle_alpha   90.00
_cell.angle_beta   90.00
_cell.angle_gamma   90.00
#
_symmetry.space_group_name_H-M   'P 1'
#
loop_
_entity.id
_entity.type
_entity.pdbx_description
1 polymer ?
#
loop_
_entity_poly.entity_id
_entity_poly.type
_entity_poly.pdbx_seq_one_letter_code
_entity_poly.pdbx_strand_id
1 'polypeptide(L)'
;MAMPLSEGYLIVDSKKCQGCQSCMMICSLVHHGEVNLSWSRIQVMQDILVNWPEDVRIAQCRQCANPKCASACPTGALHADTANGNVRIIDELKCDGCKKCIEACPFPPARIMWNADSNKALKCDLCTDAPYWNEQGGVHGKQACVEICPQKAIRFTSQVPKQKGDEGYEVSLEEATAK
;
A
#
# COMPACT_ATOMS: atom_id res chain seq x y z
N MET A 1 16.05 -8.66 15.50
CA MET A 1 16.03 -7.22 15.83
C MET A 1 14.67 -6.67 15.47
N ALA A 2 14.07 -5.86 16.34
CA ALA A 2 12.78 -5.22 16.05
C ALA A 2 13.00 -4.13 14.99
N MET A 3 12.23 -4.19 13.90
CA MET A 3 12.23 -3.16 12.86
C MET A 3 11.59 -1.87 13.42
N PRO A 4 12.16 -0.66 13.20
CA PRO A 4 11.57 0.59 13.67
C PRO A 4 10.18 0.80 13.09
N LEU A 5 9.29 1.54 13.77
CA LEU A 5 7.94 1.81 13.28
C LEU A 5 7.97 2.73 12.05
N SER A 6 7.08 2.48 11.09
CA SER A 6 6.88 3.38 9.94
C SER A 6 6.32 4.71 10.43
N GLU A 7 6.77 5.81 9.85
CA GLU A 7 6.25 7.15 10.16
C GLU A 7 5.07 7.54 9.26
N GLY A 8 4.71 6.69 8.30
CA GLY A 8 3.60 6.89 7.39
C GLY A 8 2.74 5.66 7.17
N TYR A 9 1.43 5.89 7.04
CA TYR A 9 0.40 4.88 6.86
C TYR A 9 -0.71 5.39 5.92
N LEU A 10 -1.36 4.46 5.22
CA LEU A 10 -2.57 4.73 4.45
C LEU A 10 -3.78 4.15 5.18
N ILE A 11 -4.75 5.01 5.48
CA ILE A 11 -6.07 4.64 5.99
C ILE A 11 -7.11 4.86 4.89
N VAL A 12 -8.18 4.10 4.94
CA VAL A 12 -9.19 4.04 3.89
C VAL A 12 -10.59 4.11 4.48
N ASP A 13 -11.52 4.58 3.65
CA ASP A 13 -12.96 4.60 3.92
C ASP A 13 -13.66 3.94 2.73
N SER A 14 -13.90 2.64 2.85
CA SER A 14 -14.56 1.83 1.84
C SER A 14 -16.00 2.28 1.61
N LYS A 15 -16.64 2.95 2.59
CA LYS A 15 -17.97 3.55 2.42
C LYS A 15 -18.00 4.75 1.49
N LYS A 16 -16.84 5.32 1.16
CA LYS A 16 -16.71 6.34 0.11
C LYS A 16 -16.23 5.76 -1.22
N CYS A 17 -15.71 4.54 -1.22
CA CYS A 17 -15.10 3.96 -2.41
C CYS A 17 -16.18 3.50 -3.40
N GLN A 18 -16.02 3.90 -4.66
CA GLN A 18 -16.92 3.55 -5.77
C GLN A 18 -16.30 2.49 -6.71
N GLY A 19 -15.20 1.85 -6.31
CA GLY A 19 -14.57 0.81 -7.12
C GLY A 19 -13.90 1.29 -8.42
N CYS A 20 -13.71 2.60 -8.65
CA CYS A 20 -13.25 3.15 -9.94
C CYS A 20 -11.81 2.82 -10.37
N GLN A 21 -11.01 2.18 -9.51
CA GLN A 21 -9.63 1.75 -9.77
C GLN A 21 -8.61 2.87 -10.12
N SER A 22 -8.97 4.16 -10.04
CA SER A 22 -8.05 5.27 -10.32
C SER A 22 -6.77 5.23 -9.48
N CYS A 23 -6.89 4.85 -8.20
CA CYS A 23 -5.74 4.67 -7.32
C CYS A 23 -4.79 3.54 -7.78
N MET A 24 -5.32 2.52 -8.46
CA MET A 24 -4.53 1.43 -9.01
C MET A 24 -3.79 1.87 -10.27
N MET A 25 -4.53 2.51 -11.19
CA MET A 25 -3.98 3.01 -12.45
C MET A 25 -2.84 3.98 -12.22
N ILE A 26 -3.04 4.97 -11.33
CA ILE A 26 -1.99 5.95 -11.04
C ILE A 26 -0.79 5.27 -10.37
N CYS A 27 -1.01 4.31 -9.46
CA CYS A 27 0.09 3.64 -8.77
C CYS A 27 0.99 2.91 -9.78
N SER A 28 0.44 2.16 -10.73
CA SER A 28 1.27 1.54 -11.76
C SER A 28 1.98 2.57 -12.64
N LEU A 29 1.28 3.64 -13.03
CA LEU A 29 1.82 4.66 -13.92
C LEU A 29 3.04 5.37 -13.32
N VAL A 30 2.97 5.75 -12.05
CA VAL A 30 4.02 6.57 -11.42
C VAL A 30 5.28 5.76 -11.08
N HIS A 31 5.13 4.45 -10.95
CA HIS A 31 6.25 3.56 -10.65
C HIS A 31 6.83 2.89 -11.90
N HIS A 32 6.02 2.60 -12.92
CA HIS A 32 6.44 1.82 -14.08
C HIS A 32 6.32 2.57 -15.42
N GLY A 33 5.70 3.76 -15.44
CA GLY A 33 5.48 4.54 -16.66
C GLY A 33 4.32 4.04 -17.50
N GLU A 34 3.64 2.97 -17.07
CA GLU A 34 2.55 2.31 -17.78
C GLU A 34 1.40 1.99 -16.83
N VAL A 35 0.17 2.01 -17.36
CA VAL A 35 -1.02 1.64 -16.59
C VAL A 35 -1.20 0.12 -16.66
N ASN A 36 -0.97 -0.54 -15.52
CA ASN A 36 -1.16 -1.98 -15.35
C ASN A 36 -1.67 -2.29 -13.94
N LEU A 37 -2.93 -2.69 -13.84
CA LEU A 37 -3.62 -2.95 -12.56
C LEU A 37 -2.93 -4.04 -11.72
N SER A 38 -2.29 -5.03 -12.36
CA SER A 38 -1.57 -6.10 -11.65
C SER A 38 -0.25 -5.63 -11.04
N TRP A 39 0.35 -4.55 -11.57
CA TRP A 39 1.56 -3.93 -11.00
C TRP A 39 1.25 -2.88 -9.94
N SER A 40 -0.02 -2.50 -9.79
CA SER A 40 -0.41 -1.55 -8.76
C SER A 40 -0.10 -2.09 -7.36
N ARG A 41 0.64 -1.29 -6.57
CA ARG A 41 1.00 -1.59 -5.18
C ARG A 41 -0.16 -1.42 -4.19
N ILE A 42 -1.34 -1.03 -4.69
CA ILE A 42 -2.62 -0.97 -3.99
C ILE A 42 -3.67 -1.68 -4.85
N GLN A 43 -4.53 -2.49 -4.27
CA GLN A 43 -5.58 -3.20 -5.03
C GLN A 43 -6.96 -2.69 -4.63
N VAL A 44 -7.93 -2.73 -5.53
CA VAL A 44 -9.34 -2.51 -5.21
C VAL A 44 -10.06 -3.75 -5.69
N MET A 45 -10.76 -4.41 -4.78
CA MET A 45 -11.59 -5.58 -5.12
C MET A 45 -13.05 -5.19 -4.97
N GLN A 46 -13.86 -5.76 -5.84
CA GLN A 46 -15.30 -5.59 -5.79
C GLN A 46 -15.98 -6.97 -5.89
N ASP A 47 -16.87 -7.27 -4.95
CA ASP A 47 -17.72 -8.44 -4.97
C ASP A 47 -19.08 -8.08 -5.54
N ILE A 48 -19.33 -8.49 -6.79
CA ILE A 48 -20.56 -8.20 -7.52
C ILE A 48 -21.82 -8.82 -6.88
N LEU A 49 -21.67 -9.74 -5.93
CA LEU A 49 -22.77 -10.41 -5.25
C LEU A 49 -23.20 -9.70 -3.96
N VAL A 50 -22.48 -8.66 -3.55
CA VAL A 50 -22.73 -7.87 -2.35
C VAL A 50 -23.21 -6.48 -2.75
N ASN A 51 -23.98 -5.83 -1.87
CA ASN A 51 -24.44 -4.46 -2.10
C ASN A 51 -23.43 -3.45 -1.57
N TRP A 52 -23.31 -2.32 -2.26
CA TRP A 52 -22.58 -1.16 -1.79
C TRP A 52 -23.12 -0.65 -0.45
N PRO A 53 -22.25 -0.25 0.51
CA PRO A 53 -20.79 -0.09 0.40
C PRO A 53 -19.93 -1.32 0.74
N GLU A 54 -20.54 -2.46 1.08
CA GLU A 54 -19.79 -3.63 1.55
C GLU A 54 -19.20 -4.48 0.41
N ASP A 55 -19.52 -4.12 -0.84
CA ASP A 55 -19.04 -4.80 -2.05
C ASP A 55 -17.61 -4.41 -2.42
N VAL A 56 -17.14 -3.22 -2.03
CA VAL A 56 -15.81 -2.70 -2.38
C VAL A 56 -14.85 -2.77 -1.20
N ARG A 57 -13.63 -3.24 -1.45
CA ARG A 57 -12.56 -3.25 -0.46
C ARG A 57 -11.25 -2.69 -1.00
N ILE A 58 -10.65 -1.77 -0.25
CA ILE A 58 -9.33 -1.21 -0.58
C ILE A 58 -8.20 -2.06 0.03
N ALA A 59 -7.40 -2.58 -0.89
CA ALA A 59 -6.18 -3.37 -0.87
C ALA A 59 -4.87 -2.74 -0.37
N GLN A 60 -4.84 -1.69 0.48
CA GLN A 60 -3.59 -0.98 0.81
C GLN A 60 -2.64 -1.75 1.75
N CYS A 61 -1.32 -1.57 1.56
CA CYS A 61 -0.31 -2.06 2.51
C CYS A 61 -0.41 -1.31 3.84
N ARG A 62 -0.28 -2.06 4.94
CA ARG A 62 -0.43 -1.54 6.31
C ARG A 62 0.87 -1.04 6.95
N GLN A 63 2.03 -1.19 6.30
CA GLN A 63 3.32 -0.80 6.90
C GLN A 63 3.50 -1.32 8.35
N CYS A 64 3.17 -2.60 8.56
CA CYS A 64 3.00 -3.20 9.89
C CYS A 64 4.21 -2.98 10.80
N ALA A 65 3.95 -2.80 12.10
CA ALA A 65 4.98 -2.75 13.14
C ALA A 65 5.83 -4.03 13.18
N ASN A 66 5.17 -5.19 13.06
CA ASN A 66 5.81 -6.50 12.97
C ASN A 66 5.54 -7.15 11.60
N PRO A 67 6.31 -6.77 10.55
CA PRO A 67 6.05 -7.19 9.19
C PRO A 67 6.48 -8.65 8.96
N LYS A 68 5.51 -9.57 8.99
CA LYS A 68 5.72 -10.99 8.66
C LYS A 68 6.36 -11.20 7.29
N CYS A 69 6.01 -10.34 6.33
CA CYS A 69 6.62 -10.32 5.01
C CYS A 69 8.12 -10.02 5.02
N ALA A 70 8.60 -9.14 5.92
CA ALA A 70 10.03 -8.87 6.08
C ALA A 70 10.74 -10.07 6.70
N SER A 71 10.17 -10.64 7.78
CA SER A 71 10.74 -11.80 8.47
C SER A 71 10.85 -13.04 7.57
N ALA A 72 9.96 -13.17 6.58
CA ALA A 72 9.96 -14.28 5.64
C ALA A 72 10.93 -14.09 4.44
N CYS A 73 11.47 -12.89 4.23
CA CYS A 73 12.35 -12.60 3.09
C CYS A 73 13.76 -13.17 3.34
N PRO A 74 14.23 -14.16 2.56
CA PRO A 74 15.52 -14.78 2.80
C PRO A 74 16.71 -13.91 2.38
N THR A 75 16.51 -13.02 1.40
CA THR A 75 17.58 -12.15 0.86
C THR A 75 17.71 -10.82 1.57
N GLY A 76 16.79 -10.50 2.49
CA GLY A 76 16.73 -9.18 3.12
C GLY A 76 16.28 -8.05 2.17
N ALA A 77 15.71 -8.37 1.01
CA ALA A 77 15.16 -7.38 0.08
C ALA A 77 14.08 -6.52 0.74
N LEU A 78 13.25 -7.11 1.60
CA LEU A 78 12.20 -6.41 2.32
C LEU A 78 12.74 -5.87 3.64
N HIS A 79 12.89 -4.56 3.75
CA HIS A 79 13.52 -3.88 4.87
C HIS A 79 12.83 -2.53 5.17
N ALA A 80 13.19 -1.89 6.28
CA ALA A 80 12.76 -0.52 6.57
C ALA A 80 13.76 0.46 5.94
N ASP A 81 13.23 1.41 5.18
CA ASP A 81 13.98 2.53 4.66
C ASP A 81 14.12 3.61 5.74
N THR A 82 15.22 3.57 6.48
CA THR A 82 15.49 4.48 7.59
C THR A 82 15.71 5.93 7.14
N ALA A 83 16.02 6.16 5.85
CA ALA A 83 16.19 7.51 5.32
C ALA A 83 14.84 8.18 5.03
N ASN A 84 13.81 7.38 4.73
CA ASN A 84 12.48 7.86 4.33
C ASN A 84 11.39 7.50 5.35
N GLY A 85 11.64 7.73 6.64
CA GLY A 85 10.64 7.56 7.69
C GLY A 85 10.33 6.10 8.04
N ASN A 86 11.31 5.21 7.91
CA ASN A 86 11.21 3.77 8.22
C ASN A 86 10.13 3.05 7.39
N VAL A 87 9.78 3.57 6.22
CA VAL A 87 8.80 2.92 5.34
C VAL A 87 9.32 1.56 4.95
N ARG A 88 8.47 0.53 5.05
CA ARG A 88 8.92 -0.79 4.59
C ARG A 88 8.96 -0.75 3.07
N ILE A 89 10.01 -1.21 2.45
CA ILE A 89 10.15 -1.24 0.99
C ILE A 89 10.65 -2.61 0.54
N ILE A 90 10.65 -2.85 -0.76
CA ILE A 90 11.30 -4.01 -1.38
C ILE A 90 12.43 -3.47 -2.26
N ASP A 91 13.65 -3.86 -1.96
CA ASP A 91 14.80 -3.66 -2.85
C ASP A 91 14.70 -4.67 -4.01
N GLU A 92 14.38 -4.17 -5.21
CA GLU A 92 14.22 -5.02 -6.39
C GLU A 92 15.53 -5.71 -6.82
N LEU A 93 16.69 -5.11 -6.52
CA LEU A 93 18.00 -5.69 -6.85
C LEU A 93 18.31 -6.91 -5.98
N LYS A 94 17.87 -6.89 -4.71
CA LYS A 94 18.04 -8.03 -3.77
C LYS A 94 16.90 -9.05 -3.84
N CYS A 95 15.77 -8.72 -4.46
CA CYS A 95 14.64 -9.63 -4.54
C CYS A 95 14.94 -10.78 -5.54
N ASP A 96 14.93 -12.02 -5.06
CA ASP A 96 15.17 -13.23 -5.86
C ASP A 96 13.90 -13.83 -6.48
N GLY A 97 12.74 -13.22 -6.23
CA GLY A 97 11.47 -13.69 -6.75
C GLY A 97 10.88 -14.92 -6.03
N CYS A 98 11.33 -15.26 -4.83
CA CYS A 98 10.87 -16.47 -4.11
C CYS A 98 9.42 -16.45 -3.60
N LYS A 99 8.69 -15.31 -3.71
CA LYS A 99 7.27 -15.10 -3.32
C LYS A 99 6.90 -15.35 -1.85
N LYS A 100 7.82 -15.75 -0.98
CA LYS A 100 7.57 -15.99 0.46
C LYS A 100 6.95 -14.79 1.18
N CYS A 101 7.27 -13.57 0.77
CA CYS A 101 6.69 -12.36 1.37
C CYS A 101 5.19 -12.23 1.11
N ILE A 102 4.70 -12.70 -0.05
CA ILE A 102 3.29 -12.69 -0.43
C ILE A 102 2.52 -13.68 0.45
N GLU A 103 3.02 -14.91 0.58
CA GLU A 103 2.46 -15.96 1.43
C GLU A 103 2.44 -15.58 2.91
N ALA A 104 3.48 -14.88 3.37
CA ALA A 104 3.60 -14.45 4.76
C ALA A 104 2.70 -13.26 5.12
N CYS A 105 2.06 -12.60 4.16
CA CYS A 105 1.17 -11.49 4.46
C CYS A 105 -0.09 -12.00 5.20
N PRO A 106 -0.37 -11.55 6.43
CA PRO A 106 -1.46 -12.13 7.23
C PRO A 106 -2.85 -11.64 6.80
N PHE A 107 -2.93 -10.75 5.82
CA PHE A 107 -4.18 -10.14 5.37
C PHE A 107 -4.57 -10.76 4.03
N PRO A 108 -5.78 -11.34 3.89
CA PRO A 108 -6.33 -11.71 2.60
C PRO A 108 -7.11 -10.53 1.99
N PRO A 109 -6.87 -10.16 0.71
CA PRO A 109 -5.75 -10.60 -0.12
C PRO A 109 -4.43 -10.03 0.40
N ALA A 110 -3.34 -10.69 0.04
CA ALA A 110 -2.00 -10.23 0.36
C ALA A 110 -1.79 -8.79 -0.13
N ARG A 111 -1.11 -7.97 0.67
CA ARG A 111 -0.81 -6.56 0.36
C ARG A 111 0.54 -6.38 -0.35
N ILE A 112 1.03 -7.44 -0.98
CA ILE A 112 2.25 -7.51 -1.79
C ILE A 112 1.85 -8.14 -3.11
N MET A 113 2.15 -7.45 -4.20
CA MET A 113 1.82 -7.90 -5.56
C MET A 113 3.01 -8.58 -6.21
N TRP A 114 2.76 -9.21 -7.34
CA TRP A 114 3.77 -9.90 -8.12
C TRP A 114 3.84 -9.30 -9.53
N ASN A 115 5.03 -8.85 -9.92
CA ASN A 115 5.32 -8.51 -11.30
C ASN A 115 5.91 -9.75 -11.99
N ALA A 116 5.16 -10.33 -12.92
CA ALA A 116 5.60 -11.50 -13.68
C ALA A 116 6.72 -11.18 -14.68
N ASP A 117 6.78 -9.94 -15.17
CA ASP A 117 7.71 -9.54 -16.23
C ASP A 117 9.11 -9.35 -15.66
N SER A 118 9.22 -8.72 -14.48
CA SER A 118 10.50 -8.56 -13.78
C SER A 118 10.83 -9.70 -12.83
N ASN A 119 9.88 -10.61 -12.57
CA ASN A 119 9.95 -11.63 -11.51
C ASN A 119 10.26 -11.04 -10.13
N LYS A 120 9.62 -9.91 -9.80
CA LYS A 120 9.82 -9.20 -8.52
C LYS A 120 8.51 -9.05 -7.76
N ALA A 121 8.62 -9.07 -6.44
CA ALA A 121 7.50 -8.70 -5.56
C ALA A 121 7.40 -7.16 -5.47
N LEU A 122 6.18 -6.65 -5.52
CA LEU A 122 5.88 -5.22 -5.43
C LEU A 122 5.14 -4.93 -4.13
N LYS A 123 5.50 -3.85 -3.46
CA LYS A 123 4.84 -3.42 -2.23
C LYS A 123 4.71 -1.90 -2.23
N CYS A 124 3.62 -1.40 -1.64
CA CYS A 124 3.49 0.04 -1.43
C CYS A 124 4.65 0.53 -0.56
N ASP A 125 5.31 1.54 -1.08
CA ASP A 125 6.47 2.25 -0.55
C ASP A 125 6.11 3.70 -0.19
N LEU A 126 4.81 4.03 -0.12
CA LEU A 126 4.31 5.40 0.06
C LEU A 126 4.82 6.37 -1.01
N CYS A 127 5.10 5.87 -2.22
CA CYS A 127 5.64 6.62 -3.35
C CYS A 127 7.06 7.16 -3.11
N THR A 128 7.87 6.54 -2.22
CA THR A 128 9.27 6.94 -2.03
C THR A 128 10.13 6.70 -3.27
N ASP A 129 9.80 5.68 -4.08
CA ASP A 129 10.51 5.34 -5.31
C ASP A 129 9.54 5.32 -6.50
N ALA A 130 9.04 6.50 -6.88
CA ALA A 130 8.11 6.71 -7.99
C ALA A 130 8.76 7.51 -9.13
N PRO A 131 9.56 6.88 -10.02
CA PRO A 131 10.39 7.58 -11.01
C PRO A 131 9.62 8.40 -12.05
N TYR A 132 8.34 8.11 -12.28
CA TYR A 132 7.49 8.82 -13.23
C TYR A 132 6.53 9.81 -12.54
N TRP A 133 6.85 10.19 -11.30
CA TRP A 133 6.10 11.16 -10.51
C TRP A 133 6.88 12.47 -10.39
N ASN A 134 6.22 13.60 -10.66
CA ASN A 134 6.86 14.93 -10.62
C ASN A 134 6.79 15.62 -9.26
N GLU A 135 6.26 14.94 -8.24
CA GLU A 135 6.09 15.49 -6.89
C GLU A 135 6.95 14.67 -5.90
N GLN A 136 7.20 15.20 -4.71
CA GLN A 136 7.88 14.44 -3.67
C GLN A 136 6.92 13.42 -3.05
N GLY A 137 7.30 12.15 -3.02
CA GLY A 137 6.58 11.09 -2.30
C GLY A 137 7.14 10.82 -0.90
N GLY A 138 6.73 9.71 -0.29
CA GLY A 138 7.15 9.31 1.05
C GLY A 138 6.42 10.04 2.19
N VAL A 139 6.91 9.88 3.42
CA VAL A 139 6.22 10.31 4.65
C VAL A 139 6.02 11.83 4.77
N HIS A 140 6.84 12.63 4.08
CA HIS A 140 6.74 14.10 4.05
C HIS A 140 6.19 14.62 2.72
N GLY A 141 5.83 13.72 1.81
CA GLY A 141 5.36 14.04 0.47
C GLY A 141 3.90 13.67 0.24
N LYS A 142 3.52 13.59 -1.03
CA LYS A 142 2.19 13.19 -1.49
C LYS A 142 2.19 11.75 -1.96
N GLN A 143 1.09 11.03 -1.72
CA GLN A 143 0.88 9.70 -2.27
C GLN A 143 -0.06 9.79 -3.47
N ALA A 144 0.37 9.23 -4.60
CA ALA A 144 -0.39 9.30 -5.85
C ALA A 144 -1.82 8.76 -5.72
N CYS A 145 -2.00 7.66 -4.97
CA CYS A 145 -3.32 7.08 -4.72
C CYS A 145 -4.25 7.96 -3.88
N VAL A 146 -3.69 8.81 -3.00
CA VAL A 146 -4.44 9.77 -2.18
C VAL A 146 -4.88 10.94 -3.06
N GLU A 147 -3.94 11.51 -3.83
CA GLU A 147 -4.19 12.69 -4.68
C GLU A 147 -5.23 12.43 -5.78
N ILE A 148 -5.18 11.24 -6.40
CA ILE A 148 -6.08 10.94 -7.53
C ILE A 148 -7.49 10.55 -7.09
N CYS A 149 -7.72 10.21 -5.82
CA CYS A 149 -8.97 9.58 -5.39
C CYS A 149 -10.13 10.60 -5.42
N PRO A 150 -11.09 10.50 -6.37
CA PRO A 150 -12.14 11.51 -6.51
C PRO A 150 -13.08 11.55 -5.29
N GLN A 151 -13.25 10.41 -4.63
CA GLN A 151 -14.12 10.25 -3.46
C GLN A 151 -13.40 10.56 -2.13
N LYS A 152 -12.08 10.83 -2.17
CA LYS A 152 -11.24 11.00 -0.98
C LYS A 152 -11.38 9.82 0.00
N ALA A 153 -11.51 8.61 -0.55
CA ALA A 153 -11.65 7.35 0.19
C ALA A 153 -10.31 6.81 0.72
N ILE A 154 -9.19 7.47 0.43
CA ILE A 154 -7.85 7.08 0.85
C ILE A 154 -7.19 8.31 1.46
N ARG A 155 -6.53 8.16 2.61
CA ARG A 155 -5.83 9.25 3.29
C ARG A 155 -4.50 8.77 3.86
N PHE A 156 -3.50 9.65 3.81
CA PHE A 156 -2.24 9.47 4.51
C PHE A 156 -2.35 9.91 5.98
N THR A 157 -1.69 9.21 6.88
CA THR A 157 -1.54 9.61 8.28
C THR A 157 -0.16 9.25 8.80
N SER A 158 0.41 10.11 9.64
CA SER A 158 1.61 9.83 10.42
C SER A 158 1.32 9.17 11.77
N GLN A 159 0.05 9.18 12.20
CA GLN A 159 -0.37 8.50 13.43
C GLN A 159 -0.45 7.01 13.19
N VAL A 160 0.22 6.23 14.04
CA VAL A 160 0.25 4.76 13.96
C VAL A 160 -1.19 4.21 14.14
N PRO A 161 -1.76 3.56 13.12
CA PRO A 161 -3.07 2.94 13.24
C PRO A 161 -3.06 1.76 14.21
N LYS A 162 -4.22 1.42 14.79
CA LYS A 162 -4.37 0.18 15.54
C LYS A 162 -4.09 -1.02 14.63
N GLN A 163 -2.98 -1.71 14.86
CA GLN A 163 -2.47 -2.81 14.02
C GLN A 163 -3.18 -4.15 14.27
N LYS A 164 -4.46 -4.14 14.62
CA LYS A 164 -5.25 -5.34 14.93
C LYS A 164 -6.42 -5.45 13.95
N GLY A 165 -6.38 -6.48 13.10
CA GLY A 165 -7.38 -6.63 12.03
C GLY A 165 -7.48 -5.36 11.18
N ASP A 166 -8.70 -4.95 10.87
CA ASP A 166 -9.00 -3.83 9.96
C ASP A 166 -9.31 -2.51 10.73
N GLU A 167 -9.52 -2.57 12.05
CA GLU A 167 -10.03 -1.47 12.90
C GLU A 167 -9.22 -0.17 12.85
N GLY A 168 -7.90 -0.23 12.61
CA GLY A 168 -7.07 0.97 12.48
C GLY A 168 -7.03 1.54 11.07
N TYR A 169 -7.35 0.73 10.08
CA TYR A 169 -7.10 1.03 8.67
C TYR A 169 -8.35 1.38 7.89
N GLU A 170 -9.49 0.82 8.30
CA GLU A 170 -10.82 1.13 7.79
C GLU A 170 -11.48 2.12 8.76
N VAL A 171 -11.66 3.37 8.33
CA VAL A 171 -12.14 4.46 9.19
C VAL A 171 -13.21 5.30 8.47
N SER A 172 -14.07 5.96 9.24
CA SER A 172 -14.92 7.02 8.70
C SER A 172 -14.08 8.28 8.48
N LEU A 173 -13.89 8.69 7.22
CA LEU A 173 -13.08 9.86 6.89
C LEU A 173 -13.85 11.19 6.96
N GLU A 174 -15.15 11.18 7.26
CA GLU A 174 -15.95 12.42 7.43
C GLU A 174 -15.56 13.19 8.69
N GLU A 175 -15.32 12.50 9.79
CA GLU A 175 -15.03 13.09 11.11
C GLU A 175 -13.60 13.65 11.20
N ALA A 176 -12.71 13.19 10.32
CA ALA A 176 -11.30 13.50 10.40
C ALA A 176 -10.89 14.73 9.57
N THR A 177 -11.89 15.46 9.06
CA THR A 177 -11.78 16.79 8.41
C THR A 177 -12.15 17.94 9.34
N ALA A 178 -12.56 17.65 10.59
CA ALA A 178 -13.12 18.62 11.54
C ALA A 178 -12.15 19.09 12.64
N LYS A 179 -10.83 18.97 12.44
CA LYS A 179 -9.83 19.56 13.34
C LYS A 179 -8.67 20.18 12.58
#